data_AF-A0A6A5QPF9-F1
#
_entry.id   AF-A0A6A5QPF9-F1
#
_cell.length_a   1.000
_cell.length_b   1.000
_cell.length_c   1.000
_cell.angle_alpha   90.00
_cell.angle_beta   90.00
_cell.angle_gamma   90.00
#
_symmetry.space_group_name_H-M   'P 1'
#
loop_
_entity.id
_entity.type
_entity.pdbx_description
1 polymer ?
#
loop_
_entity_poly.entity_id
_entity_poly.type
_entity_poly.pdbx_seq_one_letter_code
_entity_poly.pdbx_strand_id
1 'polypeptide(L)'
;MPLSVLDYPDKHSFLIEDHQRPVTRTFPEAVELHERAAANFKHVLGKLRSVPSSARPTLGEYYRGNAEVTCAPEARNIYHLCGRWNDITSANFMANSNLDAEANELIFYYGLDTLHSFSHMLNQSRLNIVLAIFVLASKLIGKYDSRFDRSESLWGDFIFAWIESIVPEGVTEFQNRERFLKAWHESKFDLTFFINRHRKRLAQAIADLSIAQVPIKGDPLEFLAKCHRKEITMDEFLQYGPAMCIHFVISKKKQARIEMDKANESKIAHAAEMERLRAQTAEAEKELAEEDGFYQFDDEDDEDVEMGGISEPIPDNIDLTRVPWDVDWMQGLLNIDKDMEAVASTALTSDRTPWIDSAEGFDMFLTREAKVPTDLMKALNIW
;
A
#
# COMPACT_ATOMS: atom_id res chain seq x y z
N MET A 1 33.99 39.32 21.94
CA MET A 1 34.54 37.95 21.95
C MET A 1 34.02 37.26 20.68
N PRO A 2 34.87 36.74 19.80
CA PRO A 2 34.41 36.08 18.59
C PRO A 2 33.85 34.69 18.92
N LEU A 3 32.67 34.40 18.40
CA LEU A 3 31.99 33.11 18.53
C LEU A 3 32.76 32.07 17.72
N SER A 4 33.19 31.01 18.42
CA SER A 4 33.82 29.83 17.87
C SER A 4 32.85 29.09 16.94
N VAL A 5 33.33 28.82 15.74
CA VAL A 5 32.74 27.89 14.77
C VAL A 5 32.63 26.52 15.47
N LEU A 6 31.39 26.05 15.65
CA LEU A 6 31.13 24.66 16.04
C LEU A 6 31.25 23.82 14.78
N ASP A 7 32.30 23.01 14.72
CA ASP A 7 32.44 21.91 13.78
C ASP A 7 31.25 20.96 13.97
N TYR A 8 30.45 20.83 12.92
CA TYR A 8 29.48 19.74 12.80
C TYR A 8 30.26 18.43 12.61
N PRO A 9 29.99 17.38 13.39
CA PRO A 9 30.57 16.08 13.12
C PRO A 9 30.05 15.58 11.77
N ASP A 10 30.99 15.23 10.90
CA ASP A 10 30.73 14.57 9.63
C ASP A 10 29.80 13.38 9.83
N LYS A 11 28.83 13.29 8.92
CA LYS A 11 27.83 12.24 8.81
C LYS A 11 28.48 10.87 8.90
N HIS A 12 28.02 10.09 9.87
CA HIS A 12 28.09 8.63 9.97
C HIS A 12 29.05 7.97 8.96
N SER A 13 30.35 8.01 9.25
CA SER A 13 31.21 6.92 8.83
C SER A 13 30.79 5.72 9.68
N PHE A 14 30.00 4.82 9.09
CA PHE A 14 29.98 3.45 9.56
C PHE A 14 31.42 2.98 9.46
N LEU A 15 32.11 2.93 10.60
CA LEU A 15 33.33 2.16 10.75
C LEU A 15 32.93 0.72 10.48
N ILE A 16 33.07 0.31 9.22
CA ILE A 16 33.03 -1.09 8.81
C ILE A 16 34.21 -1.73 9.55
N GLU A 17 33.93 -2.31 10.71
CA GLU A 17 34.83 -3.24 11.37
C GLU A 17 35.25 -4.30 10.36
N ASP A 18 36.50 -4.76 10.48
CA ASP A 18 37.30 -5.61 9.59
C ASP A 18 36.57 -6.89 9.10
N HIS A 19 35.55 -6.72 8.26
CA HIS A 19 34.79 -7.81 7.67
C HIS A 19 35.52 -8.30 6.43
N GLN A 20 35.80 -9.61 6.47
CA GLN A 20 36.32 -10.47 5.40
C GLN A 20 36.24 -9.84 4.01
N ARG A 21 37.38 -9.79 3.30
CA ARG A 21 37.41 -9.35 1.89
C ARG A 21 36.21 -9.95 1.16
N PRO A 22 35.38 -9.13 0.49
CA PRO A 22 34.18 -9.62 -0.17
C PRO A 22 34.57 -10.76 -1.10
N VAL A 23 33.91 -11.91 -0.95
CA VAL A 23 34.13 -13.08 -1.81
C VAL A 23 33.82 -12.62 -3.23
N THR A 24 34.86 -12.49 -4.05
CA THR A 24 34.69 -12.01 -5.42
C THR A 24 34.11 -13.16 -6.23
N ARG A 25 32.81 -13.10 -6.51
CA ARG A 25 32.09 -14.10 -7.31
C ARG A 25 32.56 -14.02 -8.77
N THR A 26 32.54 -15.14 -9.47
CA THR A 26 32.77 -15.14 -10.92
C THR A 26 31.61 -14.41 -11.62
N PHE A 27 31.85 -13.88 -12.83
CA PHE A 27 30.79 -13.19 -13.58
C PHE A 27 29.58 -14.10 -13.86
N PRO A 28 29.73 -15.37 -14.28
CA PRO A 28 28.58 -16.26 -14.47
C PRO A 28 27.76 -16.48 -13.19
N GLU A 29 28.40 -16.71 -12.04
CA GLU A 29 27.70 -16.83 -10.75
C GLU A 29 26.97 -15.54 -10.38
N ALA A 30 27.57 -14.38 -10.64
CA ALA A 30 26.97 -13.09 -10.36
C ALA A 30 25.75 -12.81 -11.27
N VAL A 31 25.73 -13.32 -12.50
CA VAL A 31 24.59 -13.24 -13.42
C VAL A 31 23.43 -14.12 -12.91
N GLU A 32 23.70 -15.35 -12.50
CA GLU A 32 22.66 -16.24 -11.93
C GLU A 32 22.02 -15.63 -10.68
N LEU A 33 22.84 -15.09 -9.77
CA LEU A 33 22.36 -14.38 -8.58
C LEU A 33 21.54 -13.14 -8.95
N HIS A 34 21.95 -12.40 -9.99
CA HIS A 34 21.22 -11.25 -10.49
C HIS A 34 19.83 -11.63 -11.01
N GLU A 35 19.73 -12.66 -11.85
CA GLU A 35 18.45 -13.12 -12.40
C GLU A 35 17.48 -13.55 -11.30
N ARG A 36 18.00 -14.28 -10.30
CA ARG A 36 17.23 -14.67 -9.12
C ARG A 36 16.78 -13.46 -8.30
N ALA A 37 17.70 -12.53 -8.01
CA ALA A 37 17.40 -11.31 -7.28
C ALA A 37 16.36 -10.45 -8.02
N ALA A 38 16.47 -10.29 -9.34
CA ALA A 38 15.52 -9.56 -10.17
C ALA A 38 14.12 -10.19 -10.10
N ALA A 39 14.03 -11.50 -10.29
CA ALA A 39 12.76 -12.20 -10.22
C ALA A 39 12.12 -12.11 -8.82
N ASN A 40 12.90 -12.20 -7.75
CA ASN A 40 12.42 -12.05 -6.37
C ASN A 40 12.00 -10.61 -6.06
N PHE A 41 12.79 -9.63 -6.49
CA PHE A 41 12.53 -8.23 -6.22
C PHE A 41 11.28 -7.75 -6.95
N LYS A 42 11.12 -8.13 -8.22
CA LYS A 42 9.89 -7.93 -8.99
C LYS A 42 8.68 -8.56 -8.32
N HIS A 43 8.82 -9.76 -7.76
CA HIS A 43 7.76 -10.42 -7.00
C HIS A 43 7.35 -9.62 -5.76
N VAL A 44 8.32 -9.18 -4.95
CA VAL A 44 8.10 -8.33 -3.75
C VAL A 44 7.41 -7.01 -4.15
N LEU A 45 8.00 -6.29 -5.10
CA LEU A 45 7.47 -5.01 -5.57
C LEU A 45 6.04 -5.13 -6.10
N GLY A 46 5.72 -6.23 -6.80
CA GLY A 46 4.38 -6.51 -7.33
C GLY A 46 3.27 -6.52 -6.28
N LYS A 47 3.60 -6.79 -5.02
CA LYS A 47 2.65 -6.89 -3.90
C LYS A 47 2.47 -5.59 -3.11
N LEU A 48 3.38 -4.61 -3.26
CA LEU A 48 3.35 -3.37 -2.48
C LEU A 48 2.18 -2.48 -2.95
N ARG A 49 1.26 -2.14 -2.03
CA ARG A 49 0.06 -1.33 -2.34
C ARG A 49 0.17 0.12 -1.87
N SER A 50 1.04 0.39 -0.90
CA SER A 50 1.30 1.75 -0.41
C SER A 50 2.32 2.52 -1.26
N VAL A 51 3.09 1.83 -2.11
CA VAL A 51 4.12 2.44 -2.98
C VAL A 51 3.58 2.53 -4.41
N PRO A 52 3.35 3.75 -4.95
CA PRO A 52 2.95 3.93 -6.34
C PRO A 52 3.97 3.31 -7.30
N SER A 53 3.51 2.75 -8.42
CA SER A 53 4.40 2.09 -9.39
C SER A 53 5.53 3.00 -9.88
N SER A 54 5.30 4.31 -10.00
CA SER A 54 6.31 5.31 -10.41
C SER A 54 7.36 5.64 -9.35
N ALA A 55 7.15 5.21 -8.10
CA ALA A 55 8.03 5.46 -6.96
C ALA A 55 8.61 4.16 -6.39
N ARG A 56 8.46 3.04 -7.09
CA ARG A 56 9.08 1.78 -6.69
C ARG A 56 10.57 1.81 -7.04
N PRO A 57 11.45 1.45 -6.11
CA PRO A 57 12.88 1.42 -6.38
C PRO A 57 13.20 0.35 -7.42
N THR A 58 14.27 0.58 -8.16
CA THR A 58 14.88 -0.36 -9.09
C THR A 58 15.81 -1.32 -8.36
N LEU A 59 16.08 -2.47 -8.97
CA LEU A 59 17.06 -3.41 -8.42
C LEU A 59 18.46 -2.79 -8.33
N GLY A 60 18.79 -1.87 -9.24
CA GLY A 60 20.05 -1.15 -9.18
C GLY A 60 20.16 -0.18 -8.00
N GLU A 61 19.06 0.46 -7.59
CA GLU A 61 19.01 1.23 -6.34
C GLU A 61 19.12 0.32 -5.12
N TYR A 62 18.51 -0.88 -5.19
CA TYR A 62 18.61 -1.89 -4.15
C TYR A 62 20.06 -2.32 -3.93
N TYR A 63 20.79 -2.66 -5.00
CA TYR A 63 22.22 -3.00 -4.96
C TYR A 63 23.11 -1.90 -4.36
N ARG A 64 22.72 -0.63 -4.49
CA ARG A 64 23.49 0.53 -3.99
C ARG A 64 23.16 0.93 -2.55
N GLY A 65 22.21 0.28 -1.89
CA GLY A 65 21.75 0.71 -0.57
C GLY A 65 20.77 1.89 -0.59
N ASN A 66 20.23 2.27 -1.76
CA ASN A 66 19.41 3.49 -1.94
C ASN A 66 17.96 3.20 -2.36
N ALA A 67 17.41 2.03 -2.01
CA ALA A 67 16.04 1.64 -2.37
C ALA A 67 14.97 2.09 -1.35
N GLU A 68 15.20 3.20 -0.66
CA GLU A 68 14.27 3.72 0.35
C GLU A 68 12.94 4.17 -0.27
N VAL A 69 11.86 3.98 0.47
CA VAL A 69 10.53 4.42 0.08
C VAL A 69 9.90 5.25 1.19
N THR A 70 9.12 6.25 0.82
CA THR A 70 8.56 7.22 1.77
C THR A 70 7.43 6.67 2.65
N CYS A 71 6.92 5.48 2.35
CA CYS A 71 5.79 4.89 3.08
C CYS A 71 6.19 4.26 4.42
N ALA A 72 7.48 3.98 4.65
CA ALA A 72 7.98 3.28 5.84
C ALA A 72 9.20 4.01 6.43
N PRO A 73 9.43 3.93 7.75
CA PRO A 73 10.66 4.45 8.35
C PRO A 73 11.88 3.67 7.87
N GLU A 74 13.07 4.26 8.02
CA GLU A 74 14.35 3.65 7.62
C GLU A 74 14.54 2.25 8.26
N ALA A 75 14.20 2.11 9.53
CA ALA A 75 14.26 0.84 10.28
C ALA A 75 13.28 -0.24 9.76
N ARG A 76 12.35 0.11 8.87
CA ARG A 76 11.35 -0.76 8.22
C ARG A 76 11.37 -0.61 6.70
N ASN A 77 12.52 -0.23 6.13
CA ASN A 77 12.67 -0.03 4.70
C ASN A 77 12.59 -1.35 3.90
N ILE A 78 12.78 -1.26 2.58
CA ILE A 78 12.59 -2.39 1.68
C ILE A 78 13.60 -3.52 1.92
N TYR A 79 14.78 -3.21 2.46
CA TYR A 79 15.78 -4.21 2.82
C TYR A 79 15.26 -5.12 3.94
N HIS A 80 14.68 -4.52 4.98
CA HIS A 80 14.04 -5.25 6.08
C HIS A 80 12.83 -6.03 5.58
N LEU A 81 12.03 -5.45 4.68
CA LEU A 81 10.89 -6.15 4.07
C LEU A 81 11.32 -7.42 3.35
N CYS A 82 12.34 -7.36 2.50
CA CYS A 82 12.87 -8.52 1.79
C CYS A 82 13.41 -9.57 2.76
N GLY A 83 14.14 -9.16 3.80
CA GLY A 83 14.65 -10.06 4.84
C GLY A 83 13.58 -10.81 5.62
N ARG A 84 12.39 -10.21 5.82
CA ARG A 84 11.26 -10.82 6.54
C ARG A 84 10.18 -11.40 5.62
N TRP A 85 10.43 -11.48 4.30
CA TRP A 85 9.39 -11.81 3.33
C TRP A 85 8.78 -13.19 3.52
N ASN A 86 9.58 -14.20 3.86
CA ASN A 86 9.11 -15.57 4.09
C ASN A 86 8.22 -15.67 5.34
N ASP A 87 8.52 -14.92 6.40
CA ASP A 87 7.67 -14.84 7.60
C ASP A 87 6.30 -14.23 7.26
N ILE A 88 6.30 -13.14 6.48
CA ILE A 88 5.09 -12.48 6.01
C ILE A 88 4.29 -13.39 5.08
N THR A 89 4.96 -14.14 4.20
CA THR A 89 4.34 -15.10 3.28
C THR A 89 3.70 -16.26 4.05
N SER A 90 4.37 -16.77 5.08
CA SER A 90 3.84 -17.80 5.99
C SER A 90 2.58 -17.32 6.71
N ALA A 91 2.49 -16.02 7.01
CA ALA A 91 1.31 -15.37 7.56
C ALA A 91 0.25 -14.98 6.50
N ASN A 92 0.40 -15.45 5.25
CA ASN A 92 -0.46 -15.12 4.12
C ASN A 92 -0.63 -13.60 3.89
N PHE A 93 0.41 -12.82 4.16
CA PHE A 93 0.40 -11.37 4.05
C PHE A 93 -0.65 -10.67 4.91
N MET A 94 -1.15 -11.33 5.98
CA MET A 94 -2.19 -10.79 6.85
C MET A 94 -1.62 -10.46 8.23
N ALA A 95 -1.86 -9.23 8.68
CA ALA A 95 -1.46 -8.82 10.02
C ALA A 95 -2.31 -9.58 11.06
N ASN A 96 -1.68 -10.03 12.14
CA ASN A 96 -2.34 -10.76 13.22
C ASN A 96 -1.54 -10.67 14.53
N SER A 97 -2.22 -10.95 15.65
CA SER A 97 -1.65 -10.88 17.01
C SER A 97 -0.49 -11.84 17.27
N ASN A 98 -0.47 -12.99 16.60
CA ASN A 98 0.55 -14.04 16.79
C ASN A 98 1.81 -13.80 15.95
N LEU A 99 1.72 -12.90 14.96
CA LEU A 99 2.85 -12.50 14.15
C LEU A 99 3.73 -11.51 14.94
N ASP A 100 5.03 -11.62 14.73
CA ASP A 100 6.01 -10.68 15.28
C ASP A 100 5.63 -9.22 14.96
N ALA A 101 5.93 -8.32 15.89
CA ALA A 101 5.54 -6.91 15.79
C ALA A 101 6.12 -6.27 14.52
N GLU A 102 7.39 -6.56 14.18
CA GLU A 102 8.03 -5.98 13.01
C GLU A 102 7.39 -6.43 11.69
N ALA A 103 7.02 -7.71 11.59
CA ALA A 103 6.35 -8.23 10.41
C ALA A 103 4.94 -7.62 10.26
N ASN A 104 4.22 -7.41 11.37
CA ASN A 104 2.96 -6.65 11.36
C ASN A 104 3.17 -5.20 10.89
N GLU A 105 4.19 -4.51 11.41
CA GLU A 105 4.52 -3.13 11.00
C GLU A 105 4.80 -3.05 9.49
N LEU A 106 5.61 -3.98 8.94
CA LEU A 106 5.89 -4.07 7.52
C LEU A 106 4.62 -4.29 6.68
N ILE A 107 3.71 -5.16 7.12
CA ILE A 107 2.41 -5.38 6.46
C ILE A 107 1.61 -4.07 6.38
N PHE A 108 1.56 -3.31 7.48
CA PHE A 108 0.84 -2.04 7.56
C PHE A 108 1.46 -0.95 6.69
N TYR A 109 2.77 -0.72 6.79
CA TYR A 109 3.47 0.33 6.05
C TYR A 109 3.39 0.11 4.53
N TYR A 110 3.65 -1.12 4.08
CA TYR A 110 3.64 -1.46 2.65
C TYR A 110 2.25 -1.78 2.10
N GLY A 111 1.25 -1.91 2.97
CA GLY A 111 -0.13 -2.22 2.62
C GLY A 111 -0.26 -3.59 1.97
N LEU A 112 0.45 -4.58 2.48
CA LEU A 112 0.42 -5.96 1.95
C LEU A 112 -0.96 -6.58 2.21
N ASP A 113 -1.51 -6.32 3.40
CA ASP A 113 -2.87 -6.65 3.77
C ASP A 113 -3.82 -5.53 3.37
N THR A 114 -4.88 -5.88 2.65
CA THR A 114 -5.91 -4.89 2.30
C THR A 114 -6.76 -4.46 3.50
N LEU A 115 -6.83 -5.26 4.57
CA LEU A 115 -7.52 -4.93 5.81
C LEU A 115 -6.66 -4.04 6.71
N HIS A 116 -5.36 -4.35 6.82
CA HIS A 116 -4.40 -3.69 7.70
C HIS A 116 -3.44 -2.80 6.93
N SER A 117 -3.88 -1.58 6.65
CA SER A 117 -3.06 -0.60 5.94
C SER A 117 -3.51 0.82 6.23
N PHE A 118 -2.54 1.74 6.20
CA PHE A 118 -2.79 3.18 6.18
C PHE A 118 -3.07 3.73 4.77
N SER A 119 -2.92 2.91 3.71
CA SER A 119 -3.03 3.39 2.34
C SER A 119 -4.41 3.95 2.03
N HIS A 120 -4.46 5.24 1.69
CA HIS A 120 -5.69 5.90 1.23
C HIS A 120 -6.19 5.39 -0.12
N MET A 121 -5.37 4.62 -0.85
CA MET A 121 -5.76 3.97 -2.11
C MET A 121 -6.70 2.79 -1.84
N LEU A 122 -6.54 2.12 -0.69
CA LEU A 122 -7.32 0.94 -0.33
C LEU A 122 -8.70 1.31 0.19
N ASN A 123 -9.73 0.61 -0.29
CA ASN A 123 -11.11 0.89 0.08
C ASN A 123 -11.40 0.50 1.55
N GLN A 124 -10.85 -0.62 2.04
CA GLN A 124 -11.04 -1.04 3.43
C GLN A 124 -10.47 -0.02 4.42
N SER A 125 -9.26 0.49 4.18
CA SER A 125 -8.65 1.55 4.98
C SER A 125 -9.53 2.80 5.03
N ARG A 126 -10.01 3.27 3.87
CA ARG A 126 -10.94 4.42 3.79
C ARG A 126 -12.23 4.19 4.57
N LEU A 127 -12.80 2.99 4.54
CA LEU A 127 -14.01 2.66 5.29
C LEU A 127 -13.76 2.60 6.80
N ASN A 128 -12.61 2.07 7.23
CA ASN A 128 -12.22 2.10 8.64
C ASN A 128 -12.02 3.55 9.13
N ILE A 129 -11.53 4.45 8.28
CA ILE A 129 -11.46 5.88 8.60
C ILE A 129 -12.85 6.50 8.75
N VAL A 130 -13.78 6.25 7.81
CA VAL A 130 -15.16 6.74 7.95
C VAL A 130 -15.78 6.23 9.25
N LEU A 131 -15.55 4.96 9.59
CA LEU A 131 -16.02 4.38 10.84
C LEU A 131 -15.41 5.07 12.06
N ALA A 132 -14.08 5.24 12.11
CA ALA A 132 -13.40 5.93 13.20
C ALA A 132 -13.88 7.39 13.37
N ILE A 133 -14.24 8.06 12.27
CA ILE A 133 -14.77 9.43 12.28
C ILE A 133 -16.23 9.47 12.78
N PHE A 134 -17.07 8.52 12.37
CA PHE A 134 -18.40 8.36 12.99
C PHE A 134 -18.26 8.03 14.47
N VAL A 135 -17.25 7.21 14.82
CA VAL A 135 -16.88 6.94 16.19
C VAL A 135 -16.63 8.25 16.93
N LEU A 136 -15.67 9.05 16.47
CA LEU A 136 -15.36 10.34 17.08
C LEU A 136 -16.59 11.28 17.19
N ALA A 137 -17.39 11.39 16.13
CA ALA A 137 -18.52 12.31 16.08
C ALA A 137 -19.66 11.92 17.03
N SER A 138 -19.99 10.62 17.18
CA SER A 138 -21.05 10.27 18.14
C SER A 138 -20.65 10.48 19.61
N LYS A 139 -19.35 10.68 19.90
CA LYS A 139 -18.85 10.95 21.25
C LYS A 139 -19.16 12.39 21.61
N LEU A 140 -18.95 13.29 20.65
CA LEU A 140 -19.28 14.70 20.78
C LEU A 140 -20.76 14.93 21.13
N ILE A 141 -21.65 14.02 20.72
CA ILE A 141 -23.10 14.05 21.05
C ILE A 141 -23.48 13.19 22.26
N GLY A 142 -22.52 12.52 22.92
CA GLY A 142 -22.74 11.71 24.12
C GLY A 142 -23.56 10.43 23.89
N LYS A 143 -23.46 9.80 22.72
CA LYS A 143 -24.31 8.65 22.33
C LYS A 143 -23.65 7.27 22.42
N TYR A 144 -22.40 7.13 22.86
CA TYR A 144 -21.75 5.82 22.83
C TYR A 144 -22.31 4.80 23.80
N ASP A 145 -22.31 3.56 23.30
CA ASP A 145 -22.43 2.35 24.08
C ASP A 145 -21.05 1.96 24.65
N SER A 146 -21.03 1.58 25.93
CA SER A 146 -19.88 1.02 26.67
C SER A 146 -19.10 -0.08 25.94
N ARG A 147 -19.70 -0.71 24.92
CA ARG A 147 -19.05 -1.67 24.03
C ARG A 147 -17.89 -1.06 23.21
N PHE A 148 -17.90 0.24 22.94
CA PHE A 148 -16.89 0.93 22.13
C PHE A 148 -15.86 1.73 22.94
N ASP A 149 -16.09 1.95 24.24
CA ASP A 149 -15.21 2.74 25.13
C ASP A 149 -13.79 2.15 25.27
N ARG A 150 -13.62 0.84 25.12
CA ARG A 150 -12.34 0.16 25.39
C ARG A 150 -11.29 0.30 24.28
N SER A 151 -11.66 0.81 23.10
CA SER A 151 -10.74 1.03 21.97
C SER A 151 -10.63 2.50 21.59
N GLU A 152 -11.07 3.42 22.45
CA GLU A 152 -11.25 4.82 22.08
C GLU A 152 -9.96 5.51 21.62
N SER A 153 -8.87 5.33 22.37
CA SER A 153 -7.56 5.88 22.01
C SER A 153 -7.06 5.33 20.69
N LEU A 154 -7.35 4.06 20.41
CA LEU A 154 -6.91 3.35 19.22
C LEU A 154 -7.54 3.92 17.93
N TRP A 155 -8.77 4.44 18.01
CA TRP A 155 -9.43 5.13 16.91
C TRP A 155 -8.77 6.44 16.53
N GLY A 156 -8.52 7.27 17.55
CA GLY A 156 -7.83 8.55 17.37
C GLY A 156 -6.44 8.32 16.80
N ASP A 157 -5.71 7.36 17.36
CA ASP A 157 -4.39 6.97 16.89
C ASP A 157 -4.41 6.50 15.43
N PHE A 158 -5.41 5.71 15.03
CA PHE A 158 -5.56 5.31 13.63
C PHE A 158 -5.84 6.49 12.70
N ILE A 159 -6.69 7.43 13.10
CA ILE A 159 -6.99 8.63 12.30
C ILE A 159 -5.71 9.45 12.09
N PHE A 160 -4.94 9.71 13.16
CA PHE A 160 -3.70 10.48 13.04
C PHE A 160 -2.60 9.73 12.28
N ALA A 161 -2.48 8.42 12.47
CA ALA A 161 -1.59 7.56 11.68
C ALA A 161 -1.93 7.59 10.19
N TRP A 162 -3.22 7.62 9.87
CA TRP A 162 -3.70 7.73 8.50
C TRP A 162 -3.46 9.13 7.91
N ILE A 163 -3.68 10.21 8.67
CA ILE A 163 -3.34 11.58 8.25
C ILE A 163 -1.85 11.68 7.93
N GLU A 164 -0.99 11.15 8.80
CA GLU A 164 0.46 11.03 8.58
C GLU A 164 0.80 10.22 7.32
N SER A 165 -0.08 9.32 6.85
CA SER A 165 0.11 8.54 5.61
C SER A 165 -0.25 9.22 4.30
N ILE A 166 -1.03 10.29 4.35
CA ILE A 166 -1.51 10.99 3.15
C ILE A 166 -0.81 12.34 2.92
N VAL A 167 -0.08 12.85 3.91
CA VAL A 167 0.63 14.13 3.84
C VAL A 167 2.02 13.90 3.23
N PRO A 168 2.34 14.47 2.06
CA PRO A 168 3.61 14.21 1.37
C PRO A 168 4.84 14.89 1.99
N GLU A 169 4.61 15.89 2.85
CA GLU A 169 5.65 16.77 3.39
C GLU A 169 6.16 16.24 4.74
N GLY A 170 7.48 16.04 4.86
CA GLY A 170 8.10 15.67 6.16
C GLY A 170 8.24 14.17 6.42
N VAL A 171 8.65 13.41 5.39
CA VAL A 171 8.85 11.93 5.29
C VAL A 171 9.56 11.26 6.49
N THR A 172 10.05 12.00 7.47
CA THR A 172 10.79 11.52 8.63
C THR A 172 9.95 11.31 9.90
N GLU A 173 8.67 11.73 9.93
CA GLU A 173 7.83 11.58 11.12
C GLU A 173 6.84 10.41 10.96
N PHE A 174 7.14 9.29 11.63
CA PHE A 174 6.29 8.08 11.70
C PHE A 174 5.61 7.91 13.07
N GLN A 175 5.64 8.96 13.90
CA GLN A 175 5.29 8.89 15.32
C GLN A 175 3.84 8.46 15.54
N ASN A 176 2.90 8.91 14.70
CA ASN A 176 1.50 8.55 14.88
C ASN A 176 1.23 7.12 14.43
N ARG A 177 1.85 6.67 13.33
CA ARG A 177 1.77 5.26 12.89
C ARG A 177 2.42 4.32 13.89
N GLU A 178 3.60 4.64 14.42
CA GLU A 178 4.25 3.85 15.47
C GLU A 178 3.41 3.77 16.74
N ARG A 179 2.85 4.91 17.18
CA ARG A 179 1.94 4.96 18.35
C ARG A 179 0.72 4.07 18.13
N PHE A 180 0.09 4.15 16.96
CA PHE A 180 -1.03 3.30 16.60
C PHE A 180 -0.65 1.82 16.56
N LEU A 181 0.46 1.45 15.90
CA LEU A 181 0.87 0.05 15.73
C LEU A 181 1.17 -0.60 17.09
N LYS A 182 1.83 0.14 17.98
CA LYS A 182 2.04 -0.29 19.36
C LYS A 182 0.71 -0.51 20.09
N ALA A 183 -0.17 0.50 20.06
CA ALA A 183 -1.48 0.41 20.72
C ALA A 183 -2.34 -0.73 20.14
N TRP A 184 -2.32 -0.94 18.82
CA TRP A 184 -3.04 -2.00 18.14
C TRP A 184 -2.49 -3.36 18.55
N HIS A 185 -1.16 -3.52 18.58
CA HIS A 185 -0.51 -4.76 18.97
C HIS A 185 -0.81 -5.17 20.42
N GLU A 186 -0.85 -4.20 21.34
CA GLU A 186 -1.20 -4.41 22.75
C GLU A 186 -2.71 -4.58 22.98
N SER A 187 -3.55 -4.26 21.98
CA SER A 187 -5.00 -4.32 22.10
C SER A 187 -5.57 -5.70 21.75
N LYS A 188 -6.77 -5.95 22.28
CA LYS A 188 -7.63 -7.08 21.87
C LYS A 188 -8.54 -6.75 20.69
N PHE A 189 -8.38 -5.58 20.09
CA PHE A 189 -9.29 -5.05 19.10
C PHE A 189 -8.63 -4.97 17.74
N ASP A 190 -9.43 -5.09 16.68
CA ASP A 190 -8.93 -5.11 15.32
C ASP A 190 -9.68 -4.20 14.35
N LEU A 191 -9.06 -3.89 13.21
CA LEU A 191 -9.73 -3.15 12.15
C LEU A 191 -10.97 -3.91 11.66
N THR A 192 -12.04 -3.19 11.31
CA THR A 192 -13.27 -3.84 10.85
C THR A 192 -13.12 -4.31 9.40
N PHE A 193 -13.39 -5.59 9.17
CA PHE A 193 -13.47 -6.14 7.81
C PHE A 193 -14.86 -5.93 7.22
N PHE A 194 -14.96 -5.02 6.24
CA PHE A 194 -16.24 -4.75 5.60
C PHE A 194 -16.53 -5.76 4.48
N ILE A 195 -17.52 -6.64 4.71
CA ILE A 195 -18.10 -7.47 3.65
C ILE A 195 -18.98 -6.63 2.71
N ASN A 196 -19.33 -7.18 1.55
CA ASN A 196 -20.05 -6.46 0.48
C ASN A 196 -21.32 -5.73 0.94
N ARG A 197 -22.10 -6.33 1.85
CA ARG A 197 -23.30 -5.68 2.41
C ARG A 197 -22.96 -4.39 3.17
N HIS A 198 -21.93 -4.43 4.02
CA HIS A 198 -21.49 -3.29 4.81
C HIS A 198 -20.86 -2.21 3.94
N ARG A 199 -20.08 -2.62 2.93
CA ARG A 199 -19.52 -1.70 1.92
C ARG A 199 -20.62 -0.93 1.20
N LYS A 200 -21.70 -1.60 0.77
CA LYS A 200 -22.84 -0.95 0.09
C LYS A 200 -23.55 0.06 1.01
N ARG A 201 -23.81 -0.30 2.27
CA ARG A 201 -24.44 0.61 3.25
C ARG A 201 -23.59 1.86 3.50
N LEU A 202 -22.30 1.70 3.79
CA LEU A 202 -21.38 2.83 3.96
C LEU A 202 -21.24 3.66 2.68
N ALA A 203 -21.18 3.02 1.52
CA ALA A 203 -21.10 3.74 0.26
C ALA A 203 -22.32 4.65 0.02
N GLN A 204 -23.52 4.20 0.40
CA GLN A 204 -24.74 5.01 0.35
C GLN A 204 -24.66 6.16 1.37
N ALA A 205 -24.30 5.88 2.61
CA ALA A 205 -24.14 6.89 3.65
C ALA A 205 -23.15 8.00 3.24
N ILE A 206 -22.01 7.61 2.65
CA ILE A 206 -21.00 8.55 2.12
C ILE A 206 -21.55 9.36 0.94
N ALA A 207 -22.40 8.76 0.09
CA ALA A 207 -23.03 9.47 -1.01
C ALA A 207 -24.04 10.52 -0.50
N ASP A 208 -24.83 10.17 0.51
CA ASP A 208 -25.77 11.08 1.15
C ASP A 208 -25.02 12.25 1.83
N LEU A 209 -23.92 11.94 2.53
CA LEU A 209 -23.01 12.95 3.08
C LEU A 209 -22.40 13.84 2.00
N SER A 210 -22.14 13.32 0.79
CA SER A 210 -21.64 14.13 -0.34
C SER A 210 -22.70 15.08 -0.89
N ILE A 211 -23.98 14.79 -0.72
CA ILE A 211 -25.10 15.62 -1.20
C ILE A 211 -25.40 16.71 -0.16
N ALA A 212 -25.34 16.38 1.12
CA ALA A 212 -25.60 17.29 2.25
C ALA A 212 -24.42 18.22 2.60
N GLN A 213 -23.40 18.35 1.73
CA GLN A 213 -22.24 19.16 2.05
C GLN A 213 -22.58 20.64 2.02
N VAL A 214 -22.52 21.30 3.18
CA VAL A 214 -22.19 22.73 3.24
C VAL A 214 -20.79 22.87 2.61
N PRO A 215 -20.56 23.85 1.71
CA PRO A 215 -19.25 24.09 1.15
C PRO A 215 -18.24 24.35 2.27
N ILE A 216 -17.45 23.34 2.62
CA ILE A 216 -16.32 23.54 3.51
C ILE A 216 -15.31 24.36 2.72
N LYS A 217 -15.01 25.57 3.21
CA LYS A 217 -14.01 26.43 2.59
C LYS A 217 -12.64 25.78 2.79
N GLY A 218 -11.93 25.52 1.70
CA GLY A 218 -10.55 25.03 1.71
C GLY A 218 -10.36 23.67 1.07
N ASP A 219 -9.11 23.33 0.79
CA ASP A 219 -8.72 22.01 0.32
C ASP A 219 -8.62 21.03 1.51
N PRO A 220 -9.33 19.89 1.50
CA PRO A 220 -9.23 18.90 2.57
C PRO A 220 -7.79 18.41 2.80
N LEU A 221 -7.00 18.24 1.74
CA LEU A 221 -5.61 17.77 1.89
C LEU A 221 -4.76 18.84 2.59
N GLU A 222 -4.90 20.12 2.21
CA GLU A 222 -4.23 21.22 2.90
C GLU A 222 -4.61 21.28 4.40
N PHE A 223 -5.89 21.11 4.76
CA PHE A 223 -6.31 21.09 6.17
C PHE A 223 -5.66 19.92 6.93
N LEU A 224 -5.69 18.72 6.36
CA LEU A 224 -5.10 17.53 6.99
C LEU A 224 -3.57 17.65 7.11
N ALA A 225 -2.91 18.32 6.16
CA ALA A 225 -1.49 18.65 6.25
C ALA A 225 -1.20 19.62 7.41
N LYS A 226 -2.01 20.66 7.60
CA LYS A 226 -1.90 21.56 8.76
C LYS A 226 -2.11 20.82 10.09
N CYS A 227 -3.03 19.86 10.11
CA CYS A 227 -3.23 18.97 11.27
C CYS A 227 -1.98 18.15 11.58
N HIS A 228 -1.36 17.53 10.57
CA HIS A 228 -0.11 16.78 10.73
C HIS A 228 1.03 17.67 11.27
N ARG A 229 1.17 18.89 10.73
CA ARG A 229 2.18 19.88 11.17
C ARG A 229 1.86 20.54 12.51
N LYS A 230 0.80 20.10 13.21
CA LYS A 230 0.34 20.64 14.51
C LYS A 230 0.02 22.14 14.46
N GLU A 231 -0.35 22.64 13.28
CA GLU A 231 -0.81 24.03 13.06
C GLU A 231 -2.30 24.20 13.41
N ILE A 232 -3.01 23.08 13.59
CA ILE A 232 -4.40 23.03 13.99
C ILE A 232 -4.46 22.44 15.40
N THR A 233 -5.20 23.11 16.29
CA THR A 233 -5.44 22.62 17.66
C THR A 233 -6.34 21.39 17.66
N MET A 234 -6.29 20.60 18.74
CA MET A 234 -7.20 19.46 18.88
C MET A 234 -8.67 19.90 18.86
N ASP A 235 -9.00 21.05 19.45
CA ASP A 235 -10.37 21.58 19.46
C ASP A 235 -10.86 21.94 18.04
N GLU A 236 -10.01 22.60 17.25
CA GLU A 236 -10.32 22.87 15.84
C GLU A 236 -10.43 21.58 15.03
N PHE A 237 -9.59 20.59 15.31
CA PHE A 237 -9.70 19.28 14.68
C PHE A 237 -11.02 18.59 15.04
N LEU A 238 -11.44 18.59 16.31
CA LEU A 238 -12.72 18.02 16.72
C LEU A 238 -13.91 18.73 16.05
N GLN A 239 -13.78 20.03 15.78
CA GLN A 239 -14.83 20.83 15.15
C GLN A 239 -14.92 20.64 13.61
N TYR A 240 -13.79 20.53 12.91
CA TYR A 240 -13.74 20.53 11.44
C TYR A 240 -13.09 19.30 10.81
N GLY A 241 -12.22 18.61 11.54
CA GLY A 241 -11.46 17.43 11.09
C GLY A 241 -12.34 16.27 10.61
N PRO A 242 -13.41 15.88 11.34
CA PRO A 242 -14.37 14.88 10.86
C PRO A 242 -14.89 15.14 9.46
N ALA A 243 -15.35 16.37 9.22
CA ALA A 243 -15.87 16.81 7.94
C ALA A 243 -14.79 16.72 6.85
N MET A 244 -13.58 17.24 7.13
CA MET A 244 -12.45 17.22 6.20
C MET A 244 -12.01 15.80 5.82
N CYS A 245 -11.98 14.87 6.78
CA CYS A 245 -11.67 13.45 6.51
C CYS A 245 -12.70 12.81 5.57
N ILE A 246 -14.00 13.04 5.82
CA ILE A 246 -15.08 12.53 4.96
C ILE A 246 -14.98 13.13 3.55
N HIS A 247 -14.75 14.43 3.44
CA HIS A 247 -14.55 15.11 2.15
C HIS A 247 -13.36 14.54 1.38
N PHE A 248 -12.24 14.29 2.06
CA PHE A 248 -11.07 13.66 1.46
C PHE A 248 -11.41 12.26 0.92
N VAL A 249 -12.06 11.41 1.72
CA VAL A 249 -12.46 10.06 1.30
C VAL A 249 -13.39 10.10 0.08
N ILE A 250 -14.36 11.03 0.06
CA ILE A 250 -15.26 11.24 -1.08
C ILE A 250 -14.48 11.67 -2.32
N SER A 251 -13.54 12.62 -2.20
CA SER A 251 -12.74 13.11 -3.32
C SER A 251 -11.90 11.99 -3.95
N LYS A 252 -11.24 11.15 -3.14
CA LYS A 252 -10.47 10.00 -3.61
C LYS A 252 -11.32 8.92 -4.24
N LYS A 253 -12.54 8.70 -3.73
CA LYS A 253 -13.50 7.78 -4.37
C LYS A 253 -13.93 8.27 -5.76
N LYS A 254 -14.17 9.58 -5.91
CA LYS A 254 -14.48 10.19 -7.22
C LYS A 254 -13.29 10.08 -8.18
N GLN A 255 -12.08 10.39 -7.72
CA GLN A 255 -10.87 10.28 -8.52
C GLN A 255 -10.62 8.84 -9.01
N ALA A 256 -10.71 7.85 -8.11
CA ALA A 256 -10.51 6.44 -8.47
C ALA A 256 -11.52 5.94 -9.52
N ARG A 257 -12.77 6.45 -9.48
CA ARG A 257 -13.77 6.14 -10.51
C ARG A 257 -13.38 6.71 -11.87
N ILE A 258 -12.96 7.97 -11.92
CA ILE A 258 -12.51 8.62 -13.16
C ILE A 258 -11.31 7.88 -13.76
N GLU A 259 -10.34 7.48 -12.93
CA GLU A 259 -9.16 6.72 -13.37
C GLU A 259 -9.54 5.33 -13.91
N MET A 260 -10.47 4.64 -13.25
CA MET A 260 -10.99 3.35 -13.71
C MET A 260 -11.74 3.47 -15.04
N ASP A 261 -12.57 4.50 -15.19
CA ASP A 261 -13.32 4.75 -16.42
C ASP A 261 -12.35 5.03 -17.58
N LYS A 262 -11.33 5.88 -17.37
CA LYS A 262 -10.25 6.13 -18.35
C LYS A 262 -9.45 4.88 -18.70
N ALA A 263 -9.13 4.04 -17.71
CA ALA A 263 -8.40 2.80 -17.95
C ALA A 263 -9.24 1.80 -18.76
N ASN A 264 -10.56 1.74 -18.53
CA ASN A 264 -11.47 0.91 -19.32
C ASN A 264 -11.59 1.43 -20.76
N GLU A 265 -11.71 2.74 -20.95
CA GLU A 265 -11.71 3.36 -22.29
C GLU A 265 -10.42 3.03 -23.05
N SER A 266 -9.26 3.12 -22.41
CA SER A 266 -7.97 2.78 -23.02
C SER A 266 -7.87 1.29 -23.40
N LYS A 267 -8.39 0.38 -22.57
CA LYS A 267 -8.44 -1.06 -22.87
C LYS A 267 -9.34 -1.36 -24.07
N ILE A 268 -10.50 -0.71 -24.14
CA ILE A 268 -11.43 -0.86 -25.27
C ILE A 268 -10.77 -0.34 -26.56
N ALA A 269 -10.12 0.83 -26.51
CA ALA A 269 -9.40 1.38 -27.65
C ALA A 269 -8.26 0.48 -28.11
N HIS A 270 -7.47 -0.08 -27.19
CA HIS A 270 -6.40 -1.00 -27.52
C HIS A 270 -6.93 -2.32 -28.13
N ALA A 271 -8.01 -2.88 -27.58
CA ALA A 271 -8.64 -4.07 -28.14
C ALA A 271 -9.15 -3.84 -29.57
N ALA A 272 -9.77 -2.68 -29.83
CA ALA A 272 -10.21 -2.30 -31.17
C ALA A 272 -9.04 -2.14 -32.16
N GLU A 273 -7.92 -1.56 -31.74
CA GLU A 273 -6.74 -1.43 -32.59
C GLU A 273 -6.08 -2.80 -32.87
N MET A 274 -6.00 -3.68 -31.87
CA MET A 274 -5.50 -5.04 -32.06
C MET A 274 -6.38 -5.86 -33.02
N GLU A 275 -7.70 -5.68 -32.99
CA GLU A 275 -8.63 -6.29 -33.94
C GLU A 275 -8.44 -5.74 -35.36
N ARG A 276 -8.23 -4.41 -35.48
CA ARG A 276 -7.92 -3.77 -36.76
C ARG A 276 -6.61 -4.29 -37.36
N LEU A 277 -5.56 -4.40 -36.56
CA LEU A 277 -4.27 -4.95 -36.98
C LEU A 277 -4.42 -6.41 -37.43
N ARG A 278 -5.13 -7.26 -36.66
CA ARG A 278 -5.40 -8.65 -37.06
C ARG A 278 -6.14 -8.76 -38.39
N ALA A 279 -7.13 -7.89 -38.62
CA ALA A 279 -7.84 -7.86 -39.90
C ALA A 279 -6.91 -7.47 -41.06
N GLN A 280 -6.03 -6.49 -40.86
CA GLN A 280 -5.03 -6.10 -41.85
C GLN A 280 -4.01 -7.21 -42.12
N THR A 281 -3.55 -7.92 -41.08
CA THR A 281 -2.63 -9.04 -41.24
C THR A 281 -3.30 -10.19 -41.99
N ALA A 282 -4.54 -10.52 -41.67
CA ALA A 282 -5.29 -11.57 -42.37
C ALA A 282 -5.57 -11.22 -43.84
N GLU A 283 -5.81 -9.95 -44.15
CA GLU A 283 -5.96 -9.47 -45.54
C GLU A 283 -4.63 -9.57 -46.30
N ALA A 284 -3.52 -9.15 -45.69
CA ALA A 284 -2.18 -9.27 -46.27
C ALA A 284 -1.76 -10.73 -46.49
N GLU A 285 -2.05 -11.63 -45.53
CA GLU A 285 -1.82 -13.07 -45.67
C GLU A 285 -2.64 -13.68 -46.80
N LYS A 286 -3.88 -13.22 -46.98
CA LYS A 286 -4.72 -13.66 -48.10
C LYS A 286 -4.17 -13.19 -49.45
N GLU A 287 -3.70 -11.94 -49.54
CA GLU A 287 -3.04 -11.42 -50.75
C GLU A 287 -1.76 -12.21 -51.07
N LEU A 288 -0.92 -12.48 -50.07
CA LEU A 288 0.28 -13.32 -50.20
C LEU A 288 -0.07 -14.74 -50.66
N ALA A 289 -1.10 -15.38 -50.09
CA ALA A 289 -1.54 -16.71 -50.51
C ALA A 289 -2.11 -16.74 -51.94
N GLU A 290 -2.70 -15.63 -52.41
CA GLU A 290 -3.13 -15.47 -53.80
C GLU A 290 -1.93 -15.24 -54.74
N GLU A 291 -0.83 -14.63 -54.26
CA GLU A 291 0.43 -14.44 -55.00
C GLU A 291 1.30 -15.71 -55.05
N ASP A 292 1.34 -16.51 -53.97
CA ASP A 292 2.17 -17.71 -53.80
C ASP A 292 1.54 -19.00 -54.36
N GLY A 293 0.47 -18.90 -55.14
CA GLY A 293 -0.15 -20.02 -55.86
C GLY A 293 0.73 -20.75 -56.88
N PHE A 294 2.08 -20.66 -56.81
CA PHE A 294 3.00 -21.27 -57.77
C PHE A 294 4.24 -21.98 -57.22
N TYR A 295 4.46 -22.09 -55.91
CA TYR A 295 5.58 -22.91 -55.38
C TYR A 295 5.12 -23.90 -54.31
N GLN A 296 4.98 -25.16 -54.71
CA GLN A 296 5.02 -26.30 -53.78
C GLN A 296 6.45 -26.40 -53.23
N PHE A 297 6.65 -26.01 -51.99
CA PHE A 297 7.87 -26.32 -51.25
C PHE A 297 7.60 -27.57 -50.39
N ASP A 298 8.45 -28.58 -50.57
CA ASP A 298 8.46 -29.81 -49.79
C ASP A 298 8.81 -29.50 -48.33
N ASP A 299 8.02 -30.07 -47.41
CA ASP A 299 8.16 -29.99 -45.96
C ASP A 299 9.45 -30.69 -45.48
N GLU A 300 10.48 -29.94 -45.10
CA GLU A 300 11.52 -30.42 -44.18
C GLU A 300 11.90 -29.35 -43.15
N ASP A 301 11.92 -29.81 -41.89
CA ASP A 301 12.54 -29.25 -40.68
C ASP A 301 11.78 -28.20 -39.84
N ASP A 302 10.96 -28.72 -38.92
CA ASP A 302 10.50 -28.04 -37.70
C ASP A 302 11.66 -27.95 -36.67
N GLU A 303 12.25 -26.76 -36.50
CA GLU A 303 13.11 -26.45 -35.35
C GLU A 303 12.30 -25.78 -34.21
N ASP A 304 12.41 -26.37 -33.03
CA ASP A 304 11.80 -25.91 -31.78
C ASP A 304 12.28 -24.49 -31.40
N VAL A 305 11.37 -23.51 -31.40
CA VAL A 305 11.63 -22.15 -30.90
C VAL A 305 11.47 -22.12 -29.39
N GLU A 306 12.58 -22.12 -28.65
CA GLU A 306 12.60 -21.82 -27.22
C GLU A 306 12.11 -20.38 -26.96
N MET A 307 10.99 -20.26 -26.27
CA MET A 307 10.45 -19.00 -25.77
C MET A 307 11.34 -18.46 -24.64
N GLY A 308 12.33 -17.64 -25.00
CA GLY A 308 13.25 -16.99 -24.07
C GLY A 308 12.51 -16.26 -22.94
N GLY A 309 12.76 -16.68 -21.71
CA GLY A 309 12.29 -16.01 -20.51
C GLY A 309 12.78 -14.57 -20.47
N ILE A 310 11.85 -13.63 -20.24
CA ILE A 310 12.16 -12.19 -20.16
C ILE A 310 12.96 -11.95 -18.87
N SER A 311 14.29 -12.09 -18.96
CA SER A 311 15.22 -11.61 -17.94
C SER A 311 15.19 -10.09 -17.90
N GLU A 312 15.24 -9.49 -16.71
CA GLU A 312 15.51 -8.07 -16.61
C GLU A 312 16.92 -7.78 -17.17
N PRO A 313 17.11 -6.66 -17.89
CA PRO A 313 18.43 -6.31 -18.40
C PRO A 313 19.38 -5.99 -17.23
N ILE A 314 20.62 -6.47 -17.34
CA ILE A 314 21.68 -6.15 -16.38
C ILE A 314 21.89 -4.62 -16.39
N PRO A 315 21.88 -3.95 -15.24
CA PRO A 315 22.11 -2.51 -15.20
C PRO A 315 23.51 -2.13 -15.72
N ASP A 316 23.57 -1.28 -16.75
CA ASP A 316 24.81 -0.88 -17.45
C ASP A 316 25.90 -0.27 -16.54
N ASN A 317 25.53 0.19 -15.35
CA ASN A 317 26.39 0.91 -14.40
C ASN A 317 26.62 0.17 -13.08
N ILE A 318 26.40 -1.15 -13.05
CA ILE A 318 26.65 -1.98 -11.87
C ILE A 318 27.60 -3.12 -12.23
N ASP A 319 28.76 -3.13 -11.58
CA ASP A 319 29.65 -4.29 -11.60
C ASP A 319 29.05 -5.37 -10.69
N LEU A 320 28.38 -6.35 -11.30
CA LEU A 320 27.74 -7.47 -10.59
C LEU A 320 28.72 -8.24 -9.70
N THR A 321 30.01 -8.26 -10.04
CA THR A 321 31.03 -8.95 -9.24
C THR A 321 31.35 -8.22 -7.93
N ARG A 322 30.97 -6.94 -7.83
CA ARG A 322 31.14 -6.08 -6.65
C ARG A 322 29.86 -5.87 -5.86
N VAL A 323 28.73 -6.40 -6.32
CA VAL A 323 27.49 -6.40 -5.54
C VAL A 323 27.76 -7.19 -4.25
N PRO A 324 27.38 -6.67 -3.08
CA PRO A 324 27.62 -7.36 -1.82
C PRO A 324 26.64 -8.53 -1.67
N TRP A 325 26.87 -9.62 -2.39
CA TRP A 325 25.94 -10.76 -2.43
C TRP A 325 25.74 -11.42 -1.07
N ASP A 326 26.76 -11.41 -0.21
CA ASP A 326 26.78 -12.16 1.04
C ASP A 326 26.25 -11.36 2.25
N VAL A 327 25.82 -10.11 2.07
CA VAL A 327 25.24 -9.32 3.18
C VAL A 327 23.80 -9.74 3.47
N ASP A 328 23.39 -9.61 4.73
CA ASP A 328 22.11 -10.13 5.24
C ASP A 328 20.89 -9.69 4.42
N TRP A 329 20.80 -8.41 4.05
CA TRP A 329 19.65 -7.92 3.28
C TRP A 329 19.60 -8.51 1.87
N MET A 330 20.75 -8.74 1.24
CA MET A 330 20.83 -9.37 -0.08
C MET A 330 20.48 -10.86 0.01
N GLN A 331 20.99 -11.54 1.03
CA GLN A 331 20.63 -12.93 1.32
C GLN A 331 19.13 -13.05 1.59
N GLY A 332 18.53 -12.09 2.30
CA GLY A 332 17.08 -11.99 2.48
C GLY A 332 16.32 -11.98 1.15
N LEU A 333 16.72 -11.12 0.22
CA LEU A 333 16.12 -11.07 -1.12
C LEU A 333 16.33 -12.37 -1.92
N LEU A 334 17.54 -12.93 -1.91
CA LEU A 334 17.87 -14.14 -2.66
C LEU A 334 17.11 -15.36 -2.13
N ASN A 335 16.94 -15.46 -0.81
CA ASN A 335 16.33 -16.60 -0.15
C ASN A 335 14.81 -16.52 -0.03
N ILE A 336 14.16 -15.61 -0.77
CA ILE A 336 12.70 -15.62 -0.92
C ILE A 336 12.28 -16.91 -1.61
N ASP A 337 11.44 -17.67 -0.91
CA ASP A 337 10.82 -18.88 -1.44
C ASP A 337 9.49 -18.49 -2.10
N LYS A 338 9.46 -18.57 -3.44
CA LYS A 338 8.27 -18.24 -4.23
C LYS A 338 7.22 -19.34 -4.22
N ASP A 339 7.64 -20.56 -3.90
CA ASP A 339 6.78 -21.75 -3.88
C ASP A 339 6.21 -22.01 -2.48
N MET A 340 6.60 -21.18 -1.50
CA MET A 340 6.03 -21.21 -0.16
C MET A 340 4.51 -21.05 -0.24
N GLU A 341 3.82 -22.17 -0.04
CA GLU A 341 2.37 -22.17 0.07
C GLU A 341 2.01 -21.35 1.29
N ALA A 342 1.22 -20.30 1.09
CA ALA A 342 0.58 -19.61 2.19
C ALA A 342 -0.17 -20.67 3.00
N VAL A 343 0.19 -20.83 4.28
CA VAL A 343 -0.46 -21.80 5.16
C VAL A 343 -1.95 -21.53 5.03
N ALA A 344 -2.68 -22.49 4.46
CA ALA A 344 -4.09 -22.35 4.18
C ALA A 344 -4.77 -22.10 5.53
N SER A 345 -5.00 -20.83 5.84
CA SER A 345 -5.54 -20.51 7.13
C SER A 345 -6.91 -21.16 7.15
N THR A 346 -7.10 -22.13 8.02
CA THR A 346 -8.43 -22.53 8.49
C THR A 346 -9.06 -21.25 9.01
N ALA A 347 -9.80 -20.54 8.14
CA ALA A 347 -10.37 -19.21 8.31
C ALA A 347 -9.65 -18.37 9.39
N LEU A 348 -8.74 -17.48 8.99
CA LEU A 348 -8.18 -16.39 9.81
C LEU A 348 -9.27 -15.66 10.60
N THR A 349 -9.69 -16.25 11.71
CA THR A 349 -10.27 -15.54 12.82
C THR A 349 -9.06 -14.91 13.48
N SER A 350 -8.84 -13.63 13.20
CA SER A 350 -8.17 -12.79 14.18
C SER A 350 -8.81 -13.14 15.52
N ASP A 351 -8.02 -13.63 16.47
CA ASP A 351 -8.49 -13.85 17.84
C ASP A 351 -8.91 -12.52 18.49
N ARG A 352 -8.52 -11.40 17.86
CA ARG A 352 -8.97 -10.07 18.19
C ARG A 352 -10.39 -9.83 17.74
N THR A 353 -11.11 -9.10 18.59
CA THR A 353 -12.48 -8.68 18.33
C THR A 353 -12.44 -7.55 17.30
N PRO A 354 -13.15 -7.62 16.17
CA PRO A 354 -13.25 -6.48 15.29
C PRO A 354 -13.80 -5.31 16.10
N TRP A 355 -13.23 -4.13 15.89
CA TRP A 355 -13.60 -2.91 16.57
C TRP A 355 -15.10 -2.72 16.66
N ILE A 356 -15.80 -3.04 15.56
CA ILE A 356 -17.24 -3.08 15.50
C ILE A 356 -17.65 -4.40 14.86
N ASP A 357 -18.42 -5.22 15.61
CA ASP A 357 -19.17 -6.30 14.98
C ASP A 357 -20.24 -5.67 14.08
N SER A 358 -19.97 -5.80 12.79
CA SER A 358 -20.55 -4.97 11.74
C SER A 358 -22.07 -5.08 11.55
N ALA A 359 -22.75 -6.01 12.20
CA ALA A 359 -24.21 -6.03 12.22
C ALA A 359 -24.80 -4.99 13.19
N GLU A 360 -24.31 -4.94 14.44
CA GLU A 360 -24.93 -4.14 15.49
C GLU A 360 -24.44 -2.70 15.54
N GLY A 361 -23.14 -2.45 15.32
CA GLY A 361 -22.63 -1.08 15.34
C GLY A 361 -23.06 -0.26 14.12
N PHE A 362 -23.26 -0.90 12.96
CA PHE A 362 -23.80 -0.20 11.78
C PHE A 362 -25.21 0.31 11.97
N ASP A 363 -26.04 -0.42 12.71
CA ASP A 363 -27.41 -0.02 13.00
C ASP A 363 -27.48 1.16 13.99
N MET A 364 -26.37 1.47 14.67
CA MET A 364 -26.23 2.68 15.49
C MET A 364 -25.80 3.91 14.67
N PHE A 365 -24.97 3.73 13.65
CA PHE A 365 -24.45 4.82 12.82
C PHE A 365 -25.30 5.16 11.60
N LEU A 366 -26.08 4.20 11.15
CA LEU A 366 -26.91 4.32 9.98
C LEU A 366 -28.34 3.96 10.33
N THR A 367 -29.29 4.70 9.80
CA THR A 367 -30.71 4.31 9.87
C THR A 367 -30.92 2.98 9.13
N ARG A 368 -32.12 2.39 9.30
CA ARG A 368 -32.54 1.22 8.51
C ARG A 368 -32.46 1.44 6.99
N GLU A 369 -32.54 2.70 6.55
CA GLU A 369 -32.41 3.11 5.15
C GLU A 369 -30.95 3.43 4.74
N ALA A 370 -29.98 3.07 5.59
CA ALA A 370 -28.56 3.36 5.40
C ALA A 370 -28.19 4.86 5.35
N LYS A 371 -29.01 5.72 5.96
CA LYS A 371 -28.76 7.17 6.05
C LYS A 371 -28.00 7.51 7.33
N VAL A 372 -27.17 8.54 7.30
CA VAL A 372 -26.55 9.08 8.51
C VAL A 372 -27.60 9.83 9.34
N PRO A 373 -27.77 9.52 10.64
CA PRO A 373 -28.67 10.24 11.52
C PRO A 373 -28.40 11.75 11.54
N THR A 374 -29.45 12.57 11.65
CA THR A 374 -29.33 14.03 11.57
C THR A 374 -28.36 14.59 12.60
N ASP A 375 -28.45 14.16 13.85
CA ASP A 375 -27.52 14.56 14.92
C ASP A 375 -26.06 14.18 14.66
N LEU A 376 -25.82 13.04 14.02
CA LEU A 376 -24.48 12.68 13.58
C LEU A 376 -24.00 13.57 12.42
N MET A 377 -24.86 13.90 11.46
CA MET A 377 -24.55 14.88 10.41
C MET A 377 -24.20 16.26 11.02
N LYS A 378 -24.95 16.70 12.04
CA LYS A 378 -24.66 17.91 12.81
C LYS A 378 -23.28 17.86 13.47
N ALA A 379 -22.95 16.76 14.13
CA ALA A 379 -21.65 16.57 14.78
C ALA A 379 -20.49 16.51 13.78
N LEU A 380 -20.75 16.01 12.57
CA LEU A 380 -19.80 16.02 11.46
C LEU A 380 -19.69 17.40 10.79
N ASN A 381 -20.49 18.39 11.19
CA ASN A 381 -20.54 19.72 10.57
C ASN A 381 -20.93 19.68 9.06
N ILE A 382 -21.82 18.75 8.70
CA ILE A 382 -22.36 18.52 7.35
C ILE A 382 -23.88 18.73 7.47
N TRP A 383 -24.45 19.80 6.89
CA TRP A 383 -25.84 20.23 7.11
C TRP A 383 -26.62 20.45 5.82
#